data_AF-A0AAV8YN16-F1
#
_entry.id   AF-A0AAV8YN16-F1
#
_cell.length_a   1.000
_cell.length_b   1.000
_cell.length_c   1.000
_cell.angle_alpha   90.00
_cell.angle_beta   90.00
_cell.angle_gamma   90.00
#
_symmetry.space_group_name_H-M   'P 1'
#
loop_
_entity.id
_entity.type
_entity.pdbx_description
1 polymer ?
#
loop_
_entity_poly.entity_id
_entity_poly.type
_entity_poly.pdbx_seq_one_letter_code
_entity_poly.pdbx_strand_id
1 'polypeptide(L)'
;MQLQKNPNLRNKICEIFNVPNQLQENVIQCGEEFVRSLYPDGPKFGDINNLRHHLYKKAMARQSPSALLDLSSLPPTKAACAQHSLRVYLQVQEWLGNRLPSTEWGWKLVEGQLLPVKTTLPPAPESLLYLMLL
;
A
#
# COMPACT_ATOMS: atom_id res chain seq x y z
N MET A 1 10.71 14.03 9.80
CA MET A 1 9.88 13.14 8.95
C MET A 1 10.81 12.37 8.00
N GLN A 2 10.75 11.04 7.90
CA GLN A 2 11.75 10.22 7.17
C GLN A 2 11.93 10.64 5.68
N LEU A 3 10.92 11.27 5.08
CA LEU A 3 10.98 11.83 3.72
C LEU A 3 12.01 12.94 3.51
N GLN A 4 12.31 13.72 4.55
CA GLN A 4 13.36 14.75 4.46
C GLN A 4 14.75 14.14 4.27
N LYS A 5 14.91 12.83 4.57
CA LYS A 5 16.17 12.12 4.47
C LYS A 5 16.40 11.45 3.11
N ASN A 6 15.44 11.49 2.18
CA ASN A 6 15.58 10.91 0.85
C ASN A 6 15.05 11.87 -0.25
N PRO A 7 15.87 12.84 -0.69
CA PRO A 7 15.46 13.84 -1.68
C PRO A 7 15.10 13.21 -3.04
N ASN A 8 15.77 12.13 -3.43
CA ASN A 8 15.50 11.44 -4.70
C ASN A 8 14.09 10.84 -4.71
N LEU A 9 13.70 10.16 -3.63
CA LEU A 9 12.36 9.59 -3.49
C LEU A 9 11.29 10.69 -3.45
N ARG A 10 11.56 11.80 -2.77
CA ARG A 10 10.66 12.96 -2.76
C ARG A 10 10.43 13.50 -4.16
N ASN A 11 11.50 13.71 -4.93
CA ASN A 11 11.41 14.24 -6.29
C ASN A 11 10.60 13.29 -7.19
N LYS A 12 10.89 11.98 -7.12
CA LYS A 12 10.14 10.95 -7.85
C LYS A 12 8.64 10.99 -7.53
N ILE A 13 8.27 11.16 -6.26
CA ILE A 13 6.85 11.27 -5.87
C ILE A 13 6.21 12.51 -6.47
N CYS A 14 6.89 13.66 -6.43
CA CYS A 14 6.39 14.88 -7.07
C CYS A 14 6.21 14.71 -8.59
N GLU A 15 7.19 14.09 -9.27
CA GLU A 15 7.16 13.84 -10.71
C GLU A 15 6.02 12.92 -11.14
N ILE A 16 5.64 11.95 -10.29
CA ILE A 16 4.53 11.05 -10.57
C ILE A 16 3.20 11.64 -10.09
N PHE A 17 3.07 12.00 -8.82
CA PHE A 17 1.78 12.34 -8.22
C PHE A 17 1.25 13.72 -8.61
N ASN A 18 2.10 14.67 -9.01
CA ASN A 18 1.64 16.00 -9.43
C ASN A 18 1.34 16.09 -10.94
N VAL A 19 1.67 15.06 -11.71
CA VAL A 19 1.46 15.06 -13.16
C VAL A 19 0.16 14.32 -13.49
N PRO A 20 -0.77 14.92 -14.26
CA PRO A 20 -1.99 14.23 -14.67
C PRO A 20 -1.70 13.11 -15.68
N ASN A 21 -2.69 12.23 -15.88
CA ASN A 21 -2.65 11.15 -16.87
C ASN A 21 -1.48 10.16 -16.69
N GLN A 22 -1.09 9.90 -15.44
CA GLN A 22 -0.11 8.84 -15.17
C GLN A 22 -0.70 7.46 -15.45
N LEU A 23 0.19 6.53 -15.80
CA LEU A 23 -0.14 5.12 -15.76
C LEU A 23 -0.30 4.67 -14.30
N GLN A 24 -1.33 3.87 -14.03
CA GLN A 24 -1.59 3.31 -12.70
C GLN A 24 -0.38 2.54 -12.16
N GLU A 25 0.33 1.82 -13.02
CA GLU A 25 1.54 1.08 -12.64
C GLU A 25 2.63 2.00 -12.06
N ASN A 26 2.86 3.17 -12.68
CA ASN A 26 3.85 4.14 -12.17
C ASN A 26 3.47 4.64 -10.78
N VAL A 27 2.19 4.94 -10.57
CA VAL A 27 1.64 5.39 -9.28
C VAL A 27 1.79 4.30 -8.22
N ILE A 28 1.47 3.05 -8.56
CA ILE A 28 1.58 1.90 -7.67
C ILE A 28 3.04 1.64 -7.31
N GLN A 29 3.95 1.60 -8.28
CA GLN A 29 5.37 1.35 -8.05
C GLN A 29 6.01 2.46 -7.21
N CYS A 30 5.73 3.73 -7.53
CA CYS A 30 6.22 4.88 -6.76
C CYS A 30 5.67 4.87 -5.33
N GLY A 31 4.38 4.59 -5.17
CA GLY A 31 3.74 4.48 -3.87
C GLY A 31 4.27 3.32 -3.04
N GLU A 32 4.54 2.16 -3.64
CA GLU A 32 5.15 1.01 -2.96
C GLU A 32 6.57 1.34 -2.48
N GLU A 33 7.38 2.00 -3.31
CA GLU A 33 8.71 2.46 -2.93
C GLU A 33 8.66 3.44 -1.76
N PHE A 34 7.73 4.39 -1.80
CA PHE A 34 7.48 5.30 -0.69
C PHE A 34 7.13 4.56 0.59
N VAL A 35 6.14 3.66 0.54
CA VAL A 35 5.69 2.92 1.73
C VAL A 35 6.81 2.05 2.27
N ARG A 36 7.57 1.35 1.42
CA ARG A 36 8.76 0.57 1.85
C ARG A 36 9.75 1.45 2.61
N SER A 37 9.99 2.67 2.16
CA SER A 37 10.94 3.59 2.80
C SER A 37 10.57 3.98 4.25
N LEU A 38 9.30 3.81 4.63
CA LEU A 38 8.81 4.12 5.98
C LEU A 38 9.18 3.04 7.01
N TYR A 39 9.56 1.85 6.56
CA TYR A 39 9.82 0.69 7.42
C TYR A 39 11.32 0.38 7.54
N PRO A 40 11.75 -0.21 8.67
CA PRO A 40 13.13 -0.68 8.83
C PRO A 40 13.49 -1.70 7.75
N ASP A 41 14.74 -1.68 7.30
CA ASP A 41 15.25 -2.55 6.22
C ASP A 41 14.55 -2.36 4.86
N GLY A 42 13.57 -1.45 4.73
CA GLY A 42 12.77 -1.23 3.53
C GLY A 42 13.54 -1.07 2.22
N PRO A 43 14.58 -0.21 2.16
CA PRO A 43 15.40 -0.04 0.96
C PRO A 43 16.13 -1.29 0.48
N LYS A 44 16.25 -2.35 1.30
CA LYS A 44 16.92 -3.60 0.95
C LYS A 44 16.02 -4.55 0.12
N PHE A 45 14.72 -4.26 0.05
CA PHE A 45 13.75 -5.12 -0.63
C PHE A 45 13.12 -4.38 -1.79
N GLY A 46 13.06 -5.00 -2.97
CA GLY A 46 12.34 -4.46 -4.13
C GLY A 46 10.82 -4.67 -4.08
N ASP A 47 10.32 -5.46 -3.12
CA ASP A 47 8.92 -5.85 -3.01
C ASP A 47 8.44 -5.77 -1.55
N ILE A 48 7.28 -5.16 -1.33
CA ILE A 48 6.72 -4.92 0.01
C ILE A 48 6.26 -6.20 0.70
N ASN A 49 5.85 -7.25 -0.02
CA ASN A 49 5.51 -8.52 0.61
C ASN A 49 6.76 -9.23 1.14
N ASN A 50 7.87 -9.16 0.41
CA ASN A 50 9.16 -9.68 0.88
C ASN A 50 9.63 -8.94 2.15
N LEU A 51 9.51 -7.61 2.16
CA LEU A 51 9.77 -6.79 3.35
C LEU A 51 8.85 -7.18 4.52
N ARG A 52 7.54 -7.30 4.25
CA ARG A 52 6.53 -7.68 5.25
C ARG A 52 6.86 -9.04 5.88
N HIS A 53 7.22 -10.04 5.06
CA HIS A 53 7.60 -11.36 5.54
C HIS A 53 8.91 -11.32 6.36
N HIS A 54 9.91 -10.57 5.90
CA HIS A 54 11.16 -10.36 6.66
C HIS A 54 10.89 -9.77 8.05
N LEU A 55 10.10 -8.69 8.11
CA LEU A 55 9.76 -8.03 9.37
C LEU A 55 8.91 -8.93 10.28
N TYR A 56 7.99 -9.71 9.72
CA TYR A 56 7.23 -10.72 10.47
C TYR A 56 8.16 -11.74 11.13
N LYS A 57 9.08 -12.36 10.39
CA LYS A 57 10.04 -13.33 10.95
C LYS A 57 10.91 -12.70 12.05
N LYS A 58 11.37 -11.47 11.82
CA LYS A 58 12.19 -10.72 12.77
C LYS A 58 11.42 -10.40 14.06
N ALA A 59 10.13 -10.08 13.94
CA ALA A 59 9.26 -9.84 15.08
C ALA A 59 9.03 -11.13 15.86
N MET A 60 8.67 -12.23 15.19
CA MET A 60 8.44 -13.53 15.82
C MET A 60 9.68 -14.07 16.55
N ALA A 61 10.87 -13.91 15.98
CA ALA A 61 12.12 -14.34 16.61
C ALA A 61 12.45 -13.61 17.93
N ARG A 62 11.84 -12.45 18.17
CA ARG A 62 12.07 -11.62 19.37
C ARG A 62 10.98 -11.78 20.42
N GLN A 63 9.88 -12.45 20.09
CA GLN A 63 8.72 -12.55 20.97
C GLN A 63 8.83 -13.72 21.93
N SER A 64 8.39 -13.50 23.17
CA SER A 64 8.10 -14.61 24.07
C SER A 64 6.86 -15.36 23.58
N PRO A 65 6.70 -16.66 23.93
CA PRO A 65 5.58 -17.47 23.48
C PRO A 65 4.18 -16.94 23.84
N SER A 66 4.09 -16.01 24.80
CA SER A 66 2.84 -15.42 25.29
C SER A 66 2.59 -13.99 24.81
N ALA A 67 3.53 -13.35 24.11
CA ALA A 67 3.38 -11.98 23.65
C ALA A 67 2.59 -11.93 22.33
N LEU A 68 1.58 -11.06 22.26
CA LEU A 68 0.84 -10.82 21.03
C LEU A 68 1.70 -10.06 20.01
N LEU A 69 1.62 -10.48 18.75
CA LEU A 69 2.22 -9.74 17.64
C LEU A 69 1.42 -8.48 17.34
N ASP A 70 2.08 -7.33 17.44
CA ASP A 70 1.54 -6.08 16.92
C ASP A 70 1.59 -6.10 15.38
N LEU A 71 0.50 -6.58 14.79
CA LEU A 71 0.34 -6.64 13.33
C LEU A 71 0.33 -5.25 12.67
N SER A 72 0.07 -4.18 13.42
CA SER A 72 0.09 -2.81 12.90
C SER A 72 1.52 -2.31 12.60
N SER A 73 2.53 -2.94 13.20
CA SER A 73 3.94 -2.67 12.93
C SER A 73 4.44 -3.22 11.59
N LEU A 74 3.65 -4.08 10.93
CA LEU A 74 4.01 -4.67 9.65
C LEU A 74 3.57 -3.78 8.47
N PRO A 75 4.35 -3.73 7.38
CA PRO A 75 3.93 -3.08 6.14
C PRO A 75 2.60 -3.63 5.63
N PRO A 76 1.78 -2.83 4.92
CA PRO A 76 0.59 -3.35 4.26
C PRO A 76 0.94 -4.45 3.25
N THR A 77 -0.06 -5.23 2.83
CA THR A 77 0.10 -6.13 1.68
C THR A 77 0.30 -5.32 0.40
N LYS A 78 0.95 -5.91 -0.61
CA LYS A 78 1.14 -5.27 -1.92
C LYS A 78 -0.17 -4.78 -2.54
N ALA A 79 -1.23 -5.60 -2.48
CA ALA A 79 -2.54 -5.23 -3.00
C ALA A 79 -3.18 -4.04 -2.26
N ALA A 80 -3.07 -4.01 -0.93
CA ALA A 80 -3.57 -2.88 -0.15
C ALA A 80 -2.75 -1.60 -0.38
N CYS A 81 -1.43 -1.73 -0.50
CA CYS A 81 -0.53 -0.63 -0.84
C CYS A 81 -0.89 -0.03 -2.20
N ALA A 82 -1.03 -0.86 -3.24
CA ALA A 82 -1.40 -0.43 -4.59
C ALA A 82 -2.71 0.38 -4.58
N GLN A 83 -3.75 -0.15 -3.95
CA GLN A 83 -5.04 0.54 -3.88
C GLN A 83 -4.98 1.86 -3.09
N HIS A 84 -4.19 1.91 -2.02
CA HIS A 84 -3.94 3.15 -1.30
C HIS A 84 -3.25 4.19 -2.19
N SER A 85 -2.22 3.81 -2.93
CA SER A 85 -1.50 4.70 -3.85
C SER A 85 -2.41 5.28 -4.94
N LEU A 86 -3.30 4.48 -5.51
CA LEU A 86 -4.28 4.94 -6.51
C LEU A 86 -5.23 6.00 -5.93
N ARG A 87 -5.76 5.78 -4.72
CA ARG A 87 -6.66 6.74 -4.08
C ARG A 87 -5.95 8.05 -3.72
N VAL A 88 -4.71 7.97 -3.25
CA VAL A 88 -3.90 9.15 -2.96
C VAL A 88 -3.62 9.94 -4.25
N TYR A 89 -3.31 9.25 -5.35
CA TYR A 89 -3.12 9.91 -6.64
C TYR A 89 -4.39 10.64 -7.09
N LEU A 90 -5.55 9.98 -7.06
CA LEU A 90 -6.82 10.63 -7.37
C LEU A 90 -7.06 11.89 -6.52
N GLN A 91 -6.78 11.81 -5.22
CA GLN A 91 -6.96 12.94 -4.30
C GLN A 91 -6.02 14.11 -4.64
N VAL A 92 -4.76 13.83 -4.97
CA VAL A 92 -3.79 14.85 -5.38
C VAL A 92 -4.22 15.49 -6.70
N GLN A 93 -4.70 14.70 -7.66
CA GLN A 93 -5.17 15.20 -8.94
C GLN A 93 -6.40 16.10 -8.80
N GLU A 94 -7.34 15.74 -7.92
CA GLU A 94 -8.49 16.59 -7.60
C GLU A 94 -8.05 17.94 -7.00
N TRP A 95 -7.06 17.96 -6.10
CA TRP A 95 -6.50 19.20 -5.56
C TRP A 95 -5.82 20.08 -6.60
N LEU A 96 -5.31 19.48 -7.68
CA LEU A 96 -4.72 20.19 -8.81
C LEU A 96 -5.76 20.60 -9.87
N GLY A 97 -7.04 20.29 -9.66
CA GLY A 97 -8.13 20.60 -10.59
C GLY A 97 -8.29 19.60 -11.73
N ASN A 98 -7.60 18.45 -11.69
CA ASN A 98 -7.68 17.39 -12.69
C ASN A 98 -8.77 16.38 -12.29
N ARG A 99 -9.82 16.27 -13.09
CA ARG A 99 -10.91 15.31 -12.84
C ARG A 99 -10.60 13.97 -13.50
N LEU A 100 -10.44 12.93 -12.67
CA LEU A 100 -10.23 11.56 -13.12
C LEU A 100 -11.41 10.66 -12.73
N PRO A 101 -11.71 9.59 -13.50
CA PRO A 101 -12.78 8.65 -13.17
C PRO A 101 -12.43 7.86 -11.90
N SER A 102 -13.14 8.12 -10.80
CA SER A 102 -12.82 7.55 -9.48
C SER A 102 -12.77 6.01 -9.46
N THR A 103 -13.62 5.35 -10.26
CA THR A 103 -13.67 3.88 -10.36
C THR A 103 -12.43 3.24 -10.98
N GLU A 104 -11.60 4.01 -11.67
CA GLU A 104 -10.30 3.56 -12.17
C GLU A 104 -9.20 3.74 -11.12
N TRP A 105 -9.40 4.56 -10.10
CA TRP A 105 -8.37 4.99 -9.15
C TRP A 105 -8.64 4.55 -7.71
N GLY A 106 -8.93 3.27 -7.54
CA GLY A 106 -9.04 2.61 -6.23
C GLY A 106 -10.34 2.86 -5.47
N TRP A 107 -11.38 3.28 -6.18
CA TRP A 107 -12.76 3.34 -5.70
C TRP A 107 -13.65 2.39 -6.52
N LYS A 108 -14.80 2.01 -5.96
CA LYS A 108 -15.84 1.24 -6.65
C LYS A 108 -17.20 1.86 -6.39
N LEU A 109 -18.08 1.79 -7.38
CA LEU A 109 -19.48 2.21 -7.23
C LEU A 109 -20.29 1.02 -6.72
N VAL A 110 -20.95 1.20 -5.57
CA VAL A 110 -21.85 0.21 -4.97
C VAL A 110 -23.12 0.95 -4.57
N GLU A 111 -24.26 0.57 -5.17
CA GLU A 111 -25.57 1.16 -4.85
C GLU A 111 -25.59 2.71 -4.92
N GLY A 112 -24.91 3.26 -5.94
CA GLY A 112 -24.81 4.72 -6.14
C GLY A 112 -23.80 5.42 -5.23
N GLN A 113 -23.10 4.70 -4.34
CA GLN A 113 -22.08 5.24 -3.45
C GLN A 113 -20.67 4.83 -3.89
N LEU A 114 -19.72 5.78 -3.79
CA LEU A 114 -18.31 5.50 -3.99
C LEU A 114 -17.71 4.94 -2.70
N LEU A 115 -17.25 3.68 -2.76
CA LEU A 115 -16.58 3.01 -1.67
C LEU A 115 -15.10 2.75 -2.01
N PRO A 116 -14.18 2.88 -1.03
CA PRO A 116 -12.77 2.63 -1.30
C PRO A 116 -12.52 1.12 -1.46
N VAL A 117 -11.76 0.76 -2.50
CA VAL A 117 -11.25 -0.60 -2.67
C VAL A 117 -10.07 -0.78 -1.73
N LYS A 118 -10.24 -1.48 -0.60
CA LYS A 118 -9.15 -1.60 0.40
C LYS A 118 -8.03 -2.54 -0.03
N THR A 119 -8.37 -3.62 -0.72
CA THR A 119 -7.47 -4.65 -1.25
C THR A 119 -8.20 -5.39 -2.38
N THR A 120 -7.46 -5.97 -3.32
CA THR A 120 -7.98 -6.84 -4.38
C THR A 120 -7.83 -8.32 -4.06
N LEU A 121 -7.12 -8.66 -2.98
CA LEU A 121 -6.91 -10.04 -2.53
C LEU A 121 -7.88 -10.40 -1.41
N PRO A 122 -8.33 -11.68 -1.35
CA PRO A 122 -9.12 -12.17 -0.24
C PRO A 122 -8.31 -12.14 1.07
N PRO A 123 -8.98 -12.13 2.24
CA PRO A 123 -8.30 -12.08 3.54
C PRO A 123 -7.45 -13.32 3.84
N ALA A 124 -7.79 -14.46 3.25
CA ALA A 124 -7.06 -15.72 3.36
C ALA A 124 -7.30 -16.57 2.10
N PRO A 125 -6.48 -17.61 1.85
CA PRO A 125 -6.78 -18.62 0.84
C PRO A 125 -8.14 -19.26 1.09
N GLU A 126 -8.86 -19.60 0.02
CA GLU A 126 -10.23 -20.11 0.11
C GLU A 126 -10.33 -21.39 0.96
N SER A 127 -9.35 -22.29 0.83
CA SER A 127 -9.26 -23.51 1.64
C SER A 127 -9.21 -23.25 3.15
N LEU A 128 -8.54 -22.16 3.57
CA LEU A 128 -8.49 -21.78 4.98
C LEU A 128 -9.82 -21.16 5.45
N LEU A 129 -10.48 -20.39 4.57
CA LEU A 129 -11.80 -19.84 4.87
C LEU A 129 -12.83 -20.94 5.08
N TYR A 130 -12.80 -22.00 4.26
CA TYR A 130 -13.66 -23.16 4.46
C TYR A 130 -13.45 -23.83 5.82
N LEU A 131 -12.20 -23.95 6.30
CA LEU A 131 -11.91 -24.54 7.61
C LEU A 131 -12.43 -23.71 8.79
N MET A 132 -12.56 -22.38 8.63
CA MET A 132 -13.04 -21.49 9.69
C MET A 132 -14.57 -21.31 9.71
N LEU A 133 -15.26 -21.70 8.63
CA LEU A 133 -16.71 -21.60 8.50
C LEU A 133 -17.45 -22.91 8.84
N LEU A 134 -16.70 -23.97 9.17
CA LEU A 134 -17.19 -25.23 9.73
C LEU A 134 -17.13 -25.18 11.27
#